data_AF-A0A9E6RE10-F1
#
_entry.id   AF-A0A9E6RE10-F1
#
_cell.length_a   1.000
_cell.length_b   1.000
_cell.length_c   1.000
_cell.angle_alpha   90.00
_cell.angle_beta   90.00
_cell.angle_gamma   90.00
#
_symmetry.space_group_name_H-M   'P 1'
#
loop_
_entity.id
_entity.type
_entity.pdbx_description
1 polymer ?
#
loop_
_entity_poly.entity_id
_entity_poly.type
_entity_poly.pdbx_seq_one_letter_code
_entity_poly.pdbx_strand_id
1 'polypeptide(L)'
;MILSTAPIAISRCWEVGDGWKFTQAFDAPEAAVPPIFDRSVRAFGADIQATLGALTVGVVGVGGTGSAVCEQLVRLGVRRLALFDNDVLSDSNVTRVYGSTPADVGRPKVDVARDHLLRIAPELVCSIRQAMITNQRVARELAACDVVFGCTDDNAGRLVLSRLSTYLMTPVIDVGVLISSDADGMLTGIDGRITLLVPGSACLICRDRIDLRRAAAEQMTPEERQRLAGEGYAPALGGVEPAVVTFTTAVASAAVTELLERLIGFGPDPRPSEILLRWHDREISVNAAAPRPGHYCNPSSGKVGFGSADPFLEHVWPDA
;
A
#
# COMPACT_ATOMS: atom_id res chain seq x y z
N MET A 1 -26.94 12.88 19.45
CA MET A 1 -26.74 11.76 18.52
C MET A 1 -27.10 10.49 19.28
N ILE A 2 -28.26 9.89 18.98
CA ILE A 2 -28.73 8.70 19.71
C ILE A 2 -27.86 7.54 19.23
N LEU A 3 -26.92 7.08 20.07
CA LEU A 3 -26.20 5.84 19.82
C LEU A 3 -27.26 4.74 19.76
N SER A 4 -27.38 4.07 18.62
CA SER A 4 -28.23 2.90 18.45
C SER A 4 -27.93 1.90 19.56
N THR A 5 -28.94 1.49 20.32
CA THR A 5 -28.81 0.46 21.36
C THR A 5 -28.93 -0.96 20.78
N ALA A 6 -29.04 -1.10 19.46
CA ALA A 6 -29.03 -2.39 18.80
C ALA A 6 -27.60 -2.97 18.88
N PRO A 7 -27.45 -4.27 19.24
CA PRO A 7 -26.15 -4.93 19.22
C PRO A 7 -25.50 -4.79 17.84
N ILE A 8 -24.25 -4.33 17.81
CA ILE A 8 -23.46 -4.33 16.58
C ILE A 8 -22.92 -5.74 16.39
N ALA A 9 -23.36 -6.42 15.33
CA ALA A 9 -22.82 -7.72 14.96
C ALA A 9 -21.35 -7.56 14.52
N ILE A 10 -20.44 -8.26 15.19
CA ILE A 10 -19.02 -8.30 14.84
C ILE A 10 -18.83 -9.50 13.91
N SER A 11 -18.59 -9.25 12.62
CA SER A 11 -18.39 -10.31 11.62
C SER A 11 -16.96 -10.87 11.62
N ARG A 12 -16.00 -10.12 12.15
CA ARG A 12 -14.58 -10.48 12.19
C ARG A 12 -13.79 -9.62 13.18
N CYS A 13 -12.66 -10.14 13.65
CA CYS A 13 -11.66 -9.45 14.45
C CYS A 13 -10.29 -9.55 13.76
N TRP A 14 -9.51 -8.47 13.82
CA TRP A 14 -8.17 -8.38 13.24
C TRP A 14 -7.19 -7.96 14.33
N GLU A 15 -6.24 -8.84 14.65
CA GLU A 15 -5.17 -8.55 15.60
C GLU A 15 -3.91 -8.15 14.80
N VAL A 16 -3.40 -6.93 15.04
CA VAL A 16 -2.29 -6.34 14.27
C VAL A 16 -1.15 -5.98 15.22
N GLY A 17 -0.10 -6.79 15.22
CA GLY A 17 1.16 -6.55 15.92
C GLY A 17 2.33 -7.10 15.12
N ASP A 18 3.27 -7.78 15.79
CA ASP A 18 4.40 -8.45 15.13
C ASP A 18 3.94 -9.62 14.24
N GLY A 19 2.86 -10.30 14.61
CA GLY A 19 2.11 -11.25 13.78
C GLY A 19 0.67 -10.79 13.63
N TRP A 20 0.01 -11.23 12.56
CA TRP A 20 -1.37 -10.85 12.24
C TRP A 20 -2.29 -12.06 12.32
N LYS A 21 -3.45 -11.85 12.95
CA LYS A 21 -4.45 -12.91 13.09
C LYS A 21 -5.81 -12.42 12.63
N PHE A 22 -6.37 -13.12 11.64
CA PHE A 22 -7.75 -12.96 11.20
C PHE A 22 -8.63 -13.95 11.94
N THR A 23 -9.63 -13.45 12.65
CA THR A 23 -10.64 -14.30 13.27
C THR A 23 -12.01 -13.93 12.72
N GLN A 24 -12.66 -14.86 12.04
CA GLN A 24 -14.05 -14.67 11.59
C GLN A 24 -15.02 -14.91 12.76
N ALA A 25 -16.25 -14.40 12.60
CA ALA A 25 -17.34 -14.76 13.51
C ALA A 25 -17.55 -16.28 13.54
N PHE A 26 -17.98 -16.80 14.69
CA PHE A 26 -18.15 -18.24 14.90
C PHE A 26 -19.20 -18.87 13.98
N ASP A 27 -20.17 -18.09 13.53
CA ASP A 27 -21.24 -18.47 12.60
C ASP A 27 -20.89 -18.20 11.13
N ALA A 28 -19.66 -17.74 10.84
CA ALA A 28 -19.21 -17.58 9.48
C ALA A 28 -19.12 -18.95 8.77
N PRO A 29 -19.58 -19.06 7.52
CA PRO A 29 -19.49 -20.30 6.77
C PRO A 29 -18.02 -20.67 6.55
N GLU A 30 -17.70 -21.95 6.71
CA GLU A 30 -16.37 -22.47 6.44
C GLU A 30 -16.02 -22.27 4.95
N ALA A 31 -14.91 -21.58 4.69
CA ALA A 31 -14.50 -21.28 3.32
C ALA A 31 -13.89 -22.53 2.68
N ALA A 32 -14.55 -23.05 1.64
CA ALA A 32 -13.96 -24.12 0.83
C ALA A 32 -12.72 -23.60 0.10
N VAL A 33 -11.59 -24.29 0.27
CA VAL A 33 -10.33 -23.96 -0.42
C VAL A 33 -10.26 -24.69 -1.76
N PRO A 34 -10.22 -23.98 -2.90
CA PRO A 34 -10.17 -24.63 -4.21
C PRO A 34 -8.88 -25.46 -4.41
N PRO A 35 -8.95 -26.61 -5.13
CA PRO A 35 -7.79 -27.48 -5.36
C PRO A 35 -6.60 -26.80 -6.08
N ILE A 36 -6.83 -25.69 -6.78
CA ILE A 36 -5.76 -24.92 -7.45
C ILE A 36 -4.68 -24.43 -6.46
N PHE A 37 -5.02 -24.33 -5.18
CA PHE A 37 -4.12 -23.89 -4.11
C PHE A 37 -3.43 -25.05 -3.37
N ASP A 38 -3.51 -26.30 -3.84
CA ASP A 38 -2.92 -27.47 -3.17
C ASP A 38 -1.46 -27.25 -2.73
N ARG A 39 -0.62 -26.62 -3.57
CA ARG A 39 0.78 -26.32 -3.22
C ARG A 39 0.90 -25.34 -2.05
N SER A 40 0.10 -24.28 -2.04
CA SER A 40 0.08 -23.28 -0.96
C SER A 40 -0.44 -23.89 0.33
N VAL A 41 -1.51 -24.70 0.25
CA VAL A 41 -2.10 -25.40 1.41
C VAL A 41 -1.10 -26.36 2.04
N ARG A 42 -0.33 -27.12 1.23
CA ARG A 42 0.73 -28.00 1.74
C ARG A 42 1.85 -27.24 2.44
N ALA A 43 2.13 -26.02 2.02
CA ALA A 43 3.20 -25.21 2.58
C ALA A 43 2.78 -24.45 3.85
N PHE A 44 1.56 -23.90 3.87
CA PHE A 44 1.15 -22.91 4.87
C PHE A 44 -0.13 -23.26 5.61
N GLY A 45 -0.82 -24.34 5.26
CA GLY A 45 -2.09 -24.73 5.86
C GLY A 45 -3.32 -24.17 5.14
N ALA A 46 -4.45 -24.85 5.33
CA ALA A 46 -5.73 -24.48 4.72
C ALA A 46 -6.35 -23.24 5.38
N ASP A 47 -6.05 -23.00 6.66
CA ASP A 47 -6.44 -21.84 7.46
C ASP A 47 -5.84 -20.54 6.91
N ILE A 48 -4.55 -20.55 6.55
CA ILE A 48 -3.91 -19.40 5.88
C ILE A 48 -4.54 -19.16 4.51
N GLN A 49 -4.80 -20.22 3.75
CA GLN A 49 -5.42 -20.10 2.43
C GLN A 49 -6.86 -19.55 2.51
N ALA A 50 -7.63 -19.98 3.51
CA ALA A 50 -8.96 -19.45 3.81
C ALA A 50 -8.89 -17.98 4.24
N THR A 51 -7.90 -17.62 5.07
CA THR A 51 -7.65 -16.24 5.48
C THR A 51 -7.38 -15.35 4.27
N LEU A 52 -6.46 -15.74 3.38
CA LEU A 52 -6.17 -15.01 2.14
C LEU A 52 -7.43 -14.79 1.29
N GLY A 53 -8.27 -15.82 1.14
CA GLY A 53 -9.56 -15.73 0.44
C GLY A 53 -10.56 -14.78 1.10
N ALA A 54 -10.45 -14.56 2.41
CA ALA A 54 -11.31 -13.68 3.18
C ALA A 54 -10.78 -12.24 3.32
N LEU A 55 -9.54 -11.96 2.93
CA LEU A 55 -8.99 -10.60 3.00
C LEU A 55 -9.58 -9.69 1.93
N THR A 56 -9.84 -8.45 2.32
CA THR A 56 -10.06 -7.30 1.42
C THR A 56 -8.80 -6.46 1.41
N VAL A 57 -8.10 -6.42 0.28
CA VAL A 57 -6.82 -5.73 0.17
C VAL A 57 -6.95 -4.47 -0.67
N GLY A 58 -6.56 -3.33 -0.10
CA GLY A 58 -6.43 -2.07 -0.82
C GLY A 58 -5.07 -1.97 -1.51
N VAL A 59 -5.00 -1.50 -2.75
CA VAL A 59 -3.74 -1.21 -3.45
C VAL A 59 -3.80 0.21 -3.98
N VAL A 60 -2.92 1.06 -3.46
CA VAL A 60 -2.81 2.47 -3.84
C VAL A 60 -1.62 2.65 -4.77
N GLY A 61 -1.88 3.05 -6.00
CA GLY A 61 -0.94 3.01 -7.12
C GLY A 61 -0.96 1.63 -7.79
N VAL A 62 -1.29 1.59 -9.07
CA VAL A 62 -1.38 0.37 -9.91
C VAL A 62 -0.40 0.49 -11.10
N GLY A 63 0.75 1.14 -10.85
CA GLY A 63 1.90 1.18 -11.75
C GLY A 63 2.69 -0.13 -11.77
N GLY A 64 4.00 -0.06 -12.01
CA GLY A 64 4.85 -1.25 -12.12
C GLY A 64 4.82 -2.14 -10.87
N THR A 65 5.01 -1.55 -9.68
CA THR A 65 4.98 -2.30 -8.43
C THR A 65 3.57 -2.73 -8.05
N GLY A 66 2.60 -1.82 -8.13
CA GLY A 66 1.21 -2.09 -7.73
C GLY A 66 0.51 -3.15 -8.58
N SER A 67 0.68 -3.13 -9.90
CA SER A 67 0.12 -4.16 -10.79
C SER A 67 0.72 -5.55 -10.51
N ALA A 68 2.03 -5.62 -10.23
CA ALA A 68 2.69 -6.85 -9.82
C ALA A 68 2.22 -7.36 -8.44
N VAL A 69 1.95 -6.46 -7.48
CA VAL A 69 1.34 -6.80 -6.19
C VAL A 69 -0.06 -7.39 -6.42
N CYS A 70 -0.90 -6.74 -7.21
CA CYS A 70 -2.27 -7.19 -7.49
C CYS A 70 -2.29 -8.60 -8.08
N GLU A 71 -1.47 -8.87 -9.09
CA GLU A 71 -1.42 -10.19 -9.72
C GLU A 71 -0.98 -11.27 -8.72
N GLN A 72 0.05 -11.00 -7.93
CA GLN A 72 0.53 -11.94 -6.91
C GLN A 72 -0.53 -12.22 -5.84
N LEU A 73 -1.23 -11.20 -5.34
CA LEU A 73 -2.31 -11.36 -4.37
C LEU A 73 -3.45 -12.24 -4.92
N VAL A 74 -3.89 -11.99 -6.16
CA VAL A 74 -4.95 -12.79 -6.79
C VAL A 74 -4.50 -14.24 -6.98
N ARG A 75 -3.24 -14.47 -7.40
CA ARG A 75 -2.66 -15.81 -7.55
C ARG A 75 -2.47 -16.53 -6.21
N LEU A 76 -2.26 -15.80 -5.12
CA LEU A 76 -2.18 -16.34 -3.77
C LEU A 76 -3.55 -16.69 -3.16
N GLY A 77 -4.65 -16.26 -3.79
CA GLY A 77 -5.99 -16.58 -3.33
C GLY A 77 -6.79 -15.41 -2.78
N VAL A 78 -6.26 -14.17 -2.80
CA VAL A 78 -7.06 -12.99 -2.45
C VAL A 78 -8.20 -12.82 -3.46
N ARG A 79 -9.41 -12.54 -2.95
CA ARG A 79 -10.64 -12.43 -3.77
C ARG A 79 -11.39 -11.13 -3.64
N ARG A 80 -10.88 -10.19 -2.83
CA ARG A 80 -11.41 -8.84 -2.73
C ARG A 80 -10.28 -7.83 -2.83
N LEU A 81 -10.28 -7.03 -3.90
CA LEU A 81 -9.32 -5.96 -4.12
C LEU A 81 -10.02 -4.61 -4.28
N ALA A 82 -9.43 -3.57 -3.69
CA ALA A 82 -9.80 -2.18 -3.95
C ALA A 82 -8.60 -1.43 -4.54
N LEU A 83 -8.72 -0.99 -5.79
CA LEU A 83 -7.63 -0.37 -6.55
C LEU A 83 -7.83 1.14 -6.64
N PHE A 84 -6.78 1.91 -6.34
CA PHE A 84 -6.78 3.37 -6.36
C PHE A 84 -5.60 3.88 -7.18
N ASP A 85 -5.86 4.44 -8.36
CA ASP A 85 -4.82 5.06 -9.20
C ASP A 85 -5.50 6.03 -10.18
N ASN A 86 -5.06 7.28 -10.21
CA ASN A 86 -5.67 8.31 -11.05
C ASN A 86 -5.14 8.32 -12.49
N ASP A 87 -4.03 7.65 -12.75
CA ASP A 87 -3.32 7.74 -14.02
C ASP A 87 -3.97 6.91 -15.13
N VAL A 88 -3.66 7.34 -16.35
CA VAL A 88 -3.85 6.55 -17.56
C VAL A 88 -2.54 5.89 -17.97
N LEU A 89 -2.65 4.78 -18.69
CA LEU A 89 -1.49 4.06 -19.21
C LEU A 89 -0.81 4.88 -20.32
N SER A 90 0.50 5.04 -20.23
CA SER A 90 1.34 5.63 -21.27
C SER A 90 2.28 4.59 -21.90
N ASP A 91 2.85 4.88 -23.07
CA ASP A 91 3.78 3.99 -23.76
C ASP A 91 4.94 3.52 -22.87
N SER A 92 5.51 4.44 -22.08
CA SER A 92 6.61 4.13 -21.17
C SER A 92 6.22 3.23 -20.00
N ASN A 93 4.92 3.09 -19.72
CA ASN A 93 4.37 2.30 -18.63
C ASN A 93 4.04 0.86 -19.05
N VAL A 94 3.75 0.62 -20.33
CA VAL A 94 3.40 -0.70 -20.89
C VAL A 94 4.45 -1.77 -20.55
N THR A 95 5.73 -1.39 -20.48
CA THR A 95 6.85 -2.31 -20.25
C THR A 95 6.90 -2.90 -18.84
N ARG A 96 6.15 -2.34 -17.88
CA ARG A 96 6.18 -2.77 -16.46
C ARG A 96 4.82 -2.92 -15.80
N VAL A 97 3.74 -2.40 -16.39
CA VAL A 97 2.38 -2.57 -15.86
C VAL A 97 1.84 -3.92 -16.33
N TYR A 98 1.62 -4.82 -15.37
CA TYR A 98 1.17 -6.18 -15.66
C TYR A 98 -0.22 -6.19 -16.31
N GLY A 99 -0.39 -7.06 -17.31
CA GLY A 99 -1.62 -7.20 -18.06
C GLY A 99 -1.86 -6.18 -19.16
N SER A 100 -1.01 -5.15 -19.27
CA SER A 100 -1.10 -4.11 -20.28
C SER A 100 -0.43 -4.47 -21.60
N THR A 101 -0.91 -3.88 -22.68
CA THR A 101 -0.34 -4.00 -24.04
C THR A 101 -0.26 -2.62 -24.70
N PRO A 102 0.47 -2.47 -25.83
CA PRO A 102 0.47 -1.20 -26.57
C PRO A 102 -0.93 -0.72 -27.00
N ALA A 103 -1.90 -1.64 -27.15
CA ALA A 103 -3.27 -1.28 -27.49
C ALA A 103 -4.06 -0.65 -26.33
N ASP A 104 -3.54 -0.73 -25.10
CA ASP A 104 -4.18 -0.20 -23.90
C ASP A 104 -3.75 1.23 -23.55
N VAL A 105 -2.84 1.83 -24.33
CA VAL A 105 -2.37 3.20 -24.10
C VAL A 105 -3.55 4.17 -24.12
N GLY A 106 -3.59 5.07 -23.14
CA GLY A 106 -4.68 6.02 -22.90
C GLY A 106 -5.83 5.48 -22.04
N ARG A 107 -5.88 4.18 -21.74
CA ARG A 107 -6.86 3.62 -20.81
C ARG A 107 -6.47 3.89 -19.35
N PRO A 108 -7.43 4.07 -18.41
CA PRO A 108 -7.12 4.13 -16.99
C PRO A 108 -6.36 2.88 -16.51
N LYS A 109 -5.29 3.07 -15.74
CA LYS A 109 -4.47 1.93 -15.24
C LYS A 109 -5.30 0.95 -14.43
N VAL A 110 -6.23 1.46 -13.61
CA VAL A 110 -7.13 0.64 -12.81
C VAL A 110 -8.04 -0.27 -13.64
N ASP A 111 -8.50 0.18 -14.81
CA ASP A 111 -9.33 -0.64 -15.71
C ASP A 111 -8.51 -1.76 -16.35
N VAL A 112 -7.31 -1.43 -16.86
CA VAL A 112 -6.39 -2.41 -17.46
C VAL A 112 -6.03 -3.49 -16.45
N ALA A 113 -5.70 -3.09 -15.22
CA ALA A 113 -5.41 -4.02 -14.14
C ALA A 113 -6.62 -4.89 -13.78
N ARG A 114 -7.81 -4.30 -13.58
CA ARG A 114 -9.03 -5.08 -13.26
C ARG A 114 -9.31 -6.13 -14.34
N ASP A 115 -9.31 -5.74 -15.60
CA ASP A 115 -9.62 -6.64 -16.72
C ASP A 115 -8.58 -7.76 -16.82
N HIS A 116 -7.31 -7.47 -16.53
CA HIS A 116 -6.28 -8.49 -16.43
C HIS A 116 -6.51 -9.47 -15.27
N LEU A 117 -6.80 -8.97 -14.07
CA LEU A 117 -6.99 -9.78 -12.87
C LEU A 117 -8.24 -10.66 -12.96
N LEU A 118 -9.32 -10.17 -13.57
CA LEU A 118 -10.54 -10.97 -13.83
C LEU A 118 -10.30 -12.13 -14.81
N ARG A 119 -9.29 -12.06 -15.69
CA ARG A 119 -8.87 -13.21 -16.50
C ARG A 119 -8.13 -14.26 -15.67
N ILE A 120 -7.51 -13.87 -14.57
CA ILE A 120 -6.79 -14.79 -13.66
C ILE A 120 -7.79 -15.45 -12.69
N ALA A 121 -8.70 -14.67 -12.12
CA ALA A 121 -9.73 -15.14 -11.19
C ALA A 121 -11.07 -14.47 -11.53
N PRO A 122 -11.93 -15.11 -12.34
CA PRO A 122 -13.24 -14.55 -12.72
C PRO A 122 -14.17 -14.24 -11.55
N GLU A 123 -13.96 -14.89 -10.41
CA GLU A 123 -14.70 -14.71 -9.16
C GLU A 123 -14.19 -13.53 -8.29
N LEU A 124 -13.13 -12.84 -8.73
CA LEU A 124 -12.56 -11.69 -8.02
C LEU A 124 -13.58 -10.54 -7.92
N VAL A 125 -13.80 -10.05 -6.70
CA VAL A 125 -14.47 -8.77 -6.47
C VAL A 125 -13.43 -7.66 -6.49
N CYS A 126 -13.38 -6.88 -7.58
CA CYS A 126 -12.42 -5.81 -7.74
C CYS A 126 -13.13 -4.45 -7.90
N SER A 127 -13.09 -3.63 -6.85
CA SER A 127 -13.56 -2.24 -6.92
C SER A 127 -12.41 -1.34 -7.39
N ILE A 128 -12.70 -0.45 -8.33
CA ILE A 128 -11.70 0.48 -8.87
C ILE A 128 -12.09 1.93 -8.60
N ARG A 129 -11.10 2.78 -8.34
CA ARG A 129 -11.23 4.22 -8.23
C ARG A 129 -10.12 4.86 -9.07
N GLN A 130 -10.51 5.50 -10.17
CA GLN A 130 -9.62 6.38 -10.90
C GLN A 130 -9.57 7.73 -10.19
N ALA A 131 -8.86 7.78 -9.06
CA ALA A 131 -8.76 8.96 -8.22
C ALA A 131 -7.56 8.87 -7.26
N MET A 132 -7.08 10.03 -6.81
CA MET A 132 -6.05 10.13 -5.79
C MET A 132 -6.64 9.89 -4.40
N ILE A 133 -5.89 9.20 -3.53
CA ILE A 133 -6.26 9.02 -2.11
C ILE A 133 -6.06 10.30 -1.27
N THR A 134 -5.55 11.38 -1.87
CA THR A 134 -5.54 12.72 -1.27
C THR A 134 -6.92 13.37 -1.30
N ASN A 135 -7.89 12.79 -2.00
CA ASN A 135 -9.30 13.12 -1.87
C ASN A 135 -9.90 12.43 -0.64
N GLN A 136 -10.55 13.19 0.25
CA GLN A 136 -11.06 12.66 1.53
C GLN A 136 -12.08 11.53 1.34
N ARG A 137 -12.97 11.66 0.35
CA ARG A 137 -14.01 10.65 0.10
C ARG A 137 -13.39 9.33 -0.35
N VAL A 138 -12.39 9.41 -1.23
CA VAL A 138 -11.64 8.26 -1.73
C VAL A 138 -10.84 7.60 -0.60
N ALA A 139 -10.14 8.40 0.23
CA ALA A 139 -9.37 7.89 1.35
C ALA A 139 -10.23 7.14 2.38
N ARG A 140 -11.48 7.59 2.61
CA ARG A 140 -12.41 6.91 3.52
C ARG A 140 -12.76 5.49 3.08
N GLU A 141 -12.68 5.18 1.78
CA GLU A 141 -12.95 3.83 1.27
C GLU A 141 -11.90 2.80 1.74
N LEU A 142 -10.66 3.25 2.00
CA LEU A 142 -9.60 2.39 2.54
C LEU A 142 -9.93 1.84 3.94
N ALA A 143 -10.85 2.46 4.67
CA ALA A 143 -11.29 1.97 5.99
C ALA A 143 -11.99 0.59 5.92
N ALA A 144 -12.46 0.19 4.73
CA ALA A 144 -13.06 -1.14 4.50
C ALA A 144 -12.01 -2.24 4.23
N CYS A 145 -10.74 -1.87 4.02
CA CYS A 145 -9.67 -2.80 3.72
C CYS A 145 -9.07 -3.38 5.00
N ASP A 146 -8.71 -4.66 4.95
CA ASP A 146 -8.03 -5.39 6.04
C ASP A 146 -6.52 -5.11 6.03
N VAL A 147 -5.96 -4.92 4.84
CA VAL A 147 -4.54 -4.57 4.61
C VAL A 147 -4.48 -3.62 3.42
N VAL A 148 -3.54 -2.68 3.42
CA VAL A 148 -3.30 -1.77 2.29
C VAL A 148 -1.86 -1.88 1.81
N PHE A 149 -1.66 -1.97 0.51
CA PHE A 149 -0.35 -1.83 -0.14
C PHE A 149 -0.20 -0.41 -0.67
N GLY A 150 0.79 0.32 -0.16
CA GLY A 150 1.15 1.65 -0.61
C GLY A 150 2.18 1.59 -1.73
N CYS A 151 1.71 1.55 -2.97
CA CYS A 151 2.54 1.48 -4.19
C CYS A 151 2.58 2.81 -4.96
N THR A 152 2.33 3.93 -4.27
CA THR A 152 2.39 5.28 -4.83
C THR A 152 3.78 5.88 -4.72
N ASP A 153 4.13 6.80 -5.62
CA ASP A 153 5.38 7.55 -5.62
C ASP A 153 5.23 8.94 -4.98
N ASP A 154 4.01 9.43 -4.77
CA ASP A 154 3.73 10.74 -4.20
C ASP A 154 3.86 10.79 -2.66
N ASN A 155 4.33 11.93 -2.15
CA ASN A 155 4.53 12.15 -0.72
C ASN A 155 3.20 12.41 0.01
N ALA A 156 2.25 13.08 -0.65
CA ALA A 156 0.92 13.36 -0.10
C ALA A 156 0.11 12.08 0.18
N GLY A 157 0.11 11.13 -0.76
CA GLY A 157 -0.51 9.81 -0.60
C GLY A 157 0.16 8.99 0.49
N ARG A 158 1.50 8.97 0.55
CA ARG A 158 2.24 8.34 1.65
C ARG A 158 1.93 8.94 3.02
N LEU A 159 1.66 10.25 3.09
CA LEU A 159 1.23 10.92 4.32
C LEU A 159 -0.16 10.45 4.76
N VAL A 160 -1.11 10.34 3.82
CA VAL A 160 -2.45 9.78 4.08
C VAL A 160 -2.34 8.34 4.59
N LEU A 161 -1.58 7.49 3.91
CA LEU A 161 -1.37 6.09 4.30
C LEU A 161 -0.72 5.94 5.68
N SER A 162 0.27 6.79 6.00
CA SER A 162 0.92 6.81 7.31
C SER A 162 -0.04 7.13 8.45
N ARG A 163 -0.98 8.05 8.22
CA ARG A 163 -2.03 8.36 9.20
C ARG A 163 -3.09 7.26 9.23
N LEU A 164 -3.52 6.76 8.09
CA LEU A 164 -4.51 5.68 7.99
C LEU A 164 -4.14 4.48 8.86
N SER A 165 -2.89 4.01 8.75
CA SER A 165 -2.39 2.88 9.55
C SER A 165 -2.45 3.15 11.06
N THR A 166 -2.11 4.36 11.48
CA THR A 166 -2.15 4.71 12.91
C THR A 166 -3.58 4.84 13.43
N TYR A 167 -4.42 5.61 12.74
CA TYR A 167 -5.74 5.98 13.23
C TYR A 167 -6.74 4.84 13.12
N LEU A 168 -6.70 4.06 12.05
CA LEU A 168 -7.64 2.97 11.80
C LEU A 168 -7.12 1.60 12.23
N MET A 169 -5.83 1.49 12.59
CA MET A 169 -5.12 0.23 12.84
C MET A 169 -5.12 -0.73 11.65
N THR A 170 -5.38 -0.23 10.44
CA THR A 170 -5.24 -0.99 9.20
C THR A 170 -3.76 -1.07 8.82
N PRO A 171 -3.12 -2.24 8.82
CA PRO A 171 -1.72 -2.34 8.44
C PRO A 171 -1.49 -1.87 6.99
N VAL A 172 -0.42 -1.12 6.79
CA VAL A 172 0.02 -0.67 5.46
C VAL A 172 1.40 -1.24 5.17
N ILE A 173 1.56 -1.86 4.00
CA ILE A 173 2.86 -2.26 3.45
C ILE A 173 3.21 -1.25 2.36
N ASP A 174 4.04 -0.26 2.71
CA ASP A 174 4.52 0.76 1.77
C ASP A 174 5.74 0.27 1.01
N VAL A 175 5.84 0.64 -0.26
CA VAL A 175 6.96 0.26 -1.12
C VAL A 175 7.58 1.47 -1.83
N GLY A 176 8.86 1.33 -2.14
CA GLY A 176 9.60 2.30 -2.95
C GLY A 176 10.66 1.62 -3.81
N VAL A 177 10.90 2.17 -4.99
CA VAL A 177 12.02 1.79 -5.86
C VAL A 177 12.72 3.07 -6.24
N LEU A 178 14.04 3.10 -6.10
CA LEU A 178 14.88 4.21 -6.52
C LEU A 178 16.00 3.69 -7.40
N ILE A 179 16.17 4.30 -8.56
CA ILE A 179 17.32 4.07 -9.45
C ILE A 179 18.07 5.39 -9.53
N SER A 180 19.32 5.38 -9.03
CA SER A 180 20.15 6.55 -8.90
C SER A 180 21.26 6.55 -9.96
N SER A 181 21.55 7.72 -10.51
CA SER A 181 22.66 7.95 -11.43
C SER A 181 23.45 9.20 -11.03
N ASP A 182 24.73 9.24 -11.36
CA ASP A 182 25.56 10.45 -11.21
C ASP A 182 25.30 11.46 -12.35
N ALA A 183 26.04 12.57 -12.32
CA ALA A 183 25.91 13.65 -13.31
C ALA A 183 26.26 13.22 -14.75
N ASP A 184 27.06 12.16 -14.89
CA ASP A 184 27.46 11.60 -16.20
C ASP A 184 26.47 10.52 -16.67
N GLY A 185 25.41 10.25 -15.90
CA GLY A 185 24.39 9.25 -16.20
C GLY A 185 24.81 7.82 -15.84
N MET A 186 25.94 7.64 -15.15
CA MET A 186 26.36 6.32 -14.69
C MET A 186 25.52 5.89 -13.51
N LEU A 187 25.10 4.62 -13.51
CA LEU A 187 24.29 4.04 -12.46
C LEU A 187 25.08 3.97 -11.14
N THR A 188 24.56 4.61 -10.09
CA THR A 188 25.16 4.63 -8.75
C THR A 188 24.36 3.84 -7.71
N GLY A 189 23.10 3.51 -7.98
CA GLY A 189 22.27 2.77 -7.04
C GLY A 189 21.01 2.20 -7.66
N ILE A 190 20.59 1.04 -7.16
CA ILE A 190 19.28 0.44 -7.44
C ILE A 190 18.79 -0.11 -6.12
N ASP A 191 17.78 0.55 -5.57
CA ASP A 191 17.32 0.33 -4.21
C ASP A 191 15.82 0.06 -4.18
N GLY A 192 15.44 -1.02 -3.52
CA GLY A 192 14.06 -1.34 -3.17
C GLY A 192 13.84 -1.11 -1.69
N ARG A 193 12.66 -0.60 -1.32
CA ARG A 193 12.25 -0.43 0.07
C ARG A 193 10.88 -1.06 0.27
N ILE A 194 10.74 -1.78 1.37
CA ILE A 194 9.47 -2.24 1.91
C ILE A 194 9.42 -1.73 3.35
N THR A 195 8.41 -0.94 3.69
CA THR A 195 8.22 -0.40 5.04
C THR A 195 6.85 -0.81 5.56
N LEU A 196 6.83 -1.47 6.71
CA LEU A 196 5.59 -1.85 7.37
C LEU A 196 5.15 -0.75 8.34
N LEU A 197 3.92 -0.25 8.12
CA LEU A 197 3.27 0.72 8.98
C LEU A 197 2.22 -0.02 9.81
N VAL A 198 2.54 -0.21 11.08
CA VAL A 198 1.69 -0.85 12.08
C VAL A 198 1.80 -0.09 13.42
N PRO A 199 0.79 -0.19 14.29
CA PRO A 199 0.89 0.35 15.64
C PRO A 199 2.18 -0.05 16.35
N GLY A 200 2.83 0.92 17.00
CA GLY A 200 4.10 0.71 17.73
C GLY A 200 5.38 0.84 16.89
N SER A 201 5.28 0.87 15.55
CA SER A 201 6.42 1.12 14.65
C SER A 201 6.46 2.56 14.14
N ALA A 202 7.64 3.05 13.81
CA ALA A 202 7.83 4.36 13.19
C ALA A 202 7.11 4.45 11.83
N CYS A 203 6.26 5.46 11.67
CA CYS A 203 5.65 5.78 10.37
C CYS A 203 6.70 6.37 9.39
N LEU A 204 6.29 6.61 8.14
CA LEU A 204 7.16 7.14 7.10
C LEU A 204 7.74 8.53 7.44
N ILE A 205 7.03 9.37 8.19
CA ILE A 205 7.58 10.68 8.66
C ILE A 205 8.69 10.46 9.68
N CYS A 206 8.48 9.58 10.66
CA CYS A 206 9.49 9.28 11.68
C CYS A 206 10.76 8.67 11.08
N ARG A 207 10.64 8.03 9.91
CA ARG A 207 11.72 7.41 9.14
C ARG A 207 12.33 8.32 8.05
N ASP A 208 11.92 9.58 7.98
CA ASP A 208 12.36 10.54 6.94
C ASP A 208 12.13 10.03 5.51
N ARG A 209 11.01 9.34 5.28
CA ARG A 209 10.60 8.80 3.96
C ARG A 209 9.60 9.68 3.23
N ILE A 210 9.17 10.78 3.85
CA ILE A 210 8.23 11.76 3.30
C ILE A 210 8.86 13.14 3.42
N ASP A 211 8.96 13.85 2.30
CA ASP A 211 9.23 15.28 2.31
C ASP A 211 7.90 16.04 2.47
N LEU A 212 7.71 16.68 3.62
CA LEU A 212 6.48 17.41 3.95
C LEU A 212 6.25 18.65 3.07
N ARG A 213 7.32 19.29 2.57
CA ARG A 213 7.19 20.42 1.65
C ARG A 213 6.72 19.93 0.29
N ARG A 214 7.26 18.81 -0.17
CA ARG A 214 6.82 18.17 -1.42
C ARG A 214 5.38 17.67 -1.31
N ALA A 215 5.00 17.05 -0.20
CA ALA A 215 3.62 16.63 0.06
C ALA A 215 2.63 17.80 0.00
N ALA A 216 2.98 18.96 0.58
CA ALA A 216 2.15 20.15 0.49
C ALA A 216 2.04 20.67 -0.95
N ALA A 217 3.15 20.69 -1.70
CA ALA A 217 3.17 21.15 -3.09
C ALA A 217 2.40 20.24 -4.07
N GLU A 218 2.37 18.94 -3.81
CA GLU A 218 1.61 17.95 -4.58
C GLU A 218 0.08 18.15 -4.44
N GLN A 219 -0.38 18.77 -3.35
CA GLN A 219 -1.79 19.06 -3.10
C GLN A 219 -2.25 20.43 -3.63
N MET A 220 -1.33 21.28 -4.09
CA MET A 220 -1.64 22.62 -4.63
C MET A 220 -2.16 22.54 -6.07
N THR A 221 -2.97 23.51 -6.47
CA THR A 221 -3.33 23.71 -7.88
C THR A 221 -2.08 23.99 -8.73
N PRO A 222 -2.10 23.67 -10.05
CA PRO A 222 -0.99 23.99 -10.94
C PRO A 222 -0.58 25.47 -10.90
N GLU A 223 -1.56 26.37 -10.82
CA GLU A 223 -1.36 27.82 -10.78
C GLU A 223 -0.69 28.28 -9.46
N GLU A 224 -1.19 27.82 -8.31
CA GLU A 224 -0.59 28.12 -7.00
C GLU A 224 0.84 27.57 -6.90
N ARG A 225 1.06 26.38 -7.43
CA ARG A 225 2.37 25.74 -7.47
C ARG A 225 3.34 26.53 -8.33
N GLN A 226 2.92 26.96 -9.52
CA GLN A 226 3.77 27.76 -10.41
C GLN A 226 4.13 29.11 -9.79
N ARG A 227 3.17 29.75 -9.10
CA ARG A 227 3.40 30.98 -8.34
C ARG A 227 4.45 30.78 -7.23
N LEU A 228 4.25 29.78 -6.36
CA LEU A 228 5.15 29.51 -5.24
C LEU A 228 6.53 28.98 -5.66
N ALA A 229 6.61 28.26 -6.78
CA ALA A 229 7.88 27.85 -7.38
C ALA A 229 8.67 29.07 -7.90
N GLY A 230 7.99 30.02 -8.54
CA GLY A 230 8.59 31.30 -8.97
C GLY A 230 9.08 32.16 -7.80
N GLU A 231 8.47 32.01 -6.63
CA GLU A 231 8.88 32.67 -5.38
C GLU A 231 9.93 31.86 -4.58
N GLY A 232 10.33 30.66 -5.04
CA GLY A 232 11.33 29.80 -4.39
C GLY A 232 10.81 28.99 -3.18
N TYR A 233 9.50 28.95 -2.96
CA TYR A 233 8.87 28.30 -1.81
C TYR A 233 8.28 26.90 -2.11
N ALA A 234 8.16 26.50 -3.38
CA ALA A 234 7.71 25.17 -3.77
C ALA A 234 8.82 24.38 -4.52
N PRO A 235 9.07 23.11 -4.16
CA PRO A 235 10.00 22.27 -4.89
C PRO A 235 9.51 22.02 -6.32
N ALA A 236 10.44 21.89 -7.27
CA ALA A 236 10.11 21.45 -8.62
C ALA A 236 9.58 20.00 -8.57
N LEU A 237 8.34 19.79 -8.99
CA LEU A 237 7.79 18.46 -9.26
C LEU A 237 8.15 18.11 -10.69
N GLY A 238 9.16 17.27 -10.91
CA GLY A 238 9.58 16.95 -12.26
C GLY A 238 10.66 15.87 -12.33
N GLY A 239 10.56 15.06 -13.39
CA GLY A 239 11.42 13.91 -13.68
C GLY A 239 10.58 12.64 -13.78
N VAL A 240 10.64 11.96 -14.92
CA VAL A 240 10.16 10.57 -14.99
C VAL A 240 11.21 9.73 -14.30
N GLU A 241 10.92 9.27 -13.08
CA GLU A 241 11.83 8.39 -12.37
C GLU A 241 12.01 7.09 -13.17
N PRO A 242 13.25 6.65 -13.42
CA PRO A 242 13.50 5.43 -14.15
C PRO A 242 12.92 4.24 -13.39
N ALA A 243 12.19 3.38 -14.10
CA ALA A 243 11.55 2.20 -13.54
C ALA A 243 11.70 1.00 -14.47
N VAL A 244 12.24 -0.09 -13.95
CA VAL A 244 12.45 -1.34 -14.69
C VAL A 244 11.59 -2.44 -14.06
N VAL A 245 10.97 -3.26 -14.91
CA VAL A 245 10.02 -4.30 -14.49
C VAL A 245 10.62 -5.29 -13.49
N THR A 246 11.90 -5.64 -13.63
CA THR A 246 12.58 -6.59 -12.73
C THR A 246 12.64 -6.09 -11.29
N PHE A 247 13.00 -4.82 -11.07
CA PHE A 247 13.12 -4.25 -9.73
C PHE A 247 11.76 -3.93 -9.11
N THR A 248 10.84 -3.38 -9.90
CA THR A 248 9.46 -3.13 -9.44
C THR A 248 8.75 -4.43 -9.06
N THR A 249 8.95 -5.51 -9.84
CA THR A 249 8.42 -6.85 -9.52
C THR A 249 9.08 -7.41 -8.27
N ALA A 250 10.40 -7.29 -8.12
CA ALA A 250 11.11 -7.81 -6.96
C ALA A 250 10.66 -7.12 -5.65
N VAL A 251 10.47 -5.79 -5.66
CA VAL A 251 9.90 -5.07 -4.51
C VAL A 251 8.45 -5.52 -4.26
N ALA A 252 7.64 -5.67 -5.31
CA ALA A 252 6.27 -6.15 -5.17
C ALA A 252 6.22 -7.54 -4.52
N SER A 253 7.07 -8.46 -4.95
CA SER A 253 7.17 -9.81 -4.38
C SER A 253 7.64 -9.78 -2.93
N ALA A 254 8.61 -8.94 -2.59
CA ALA A 254 9.05 -8.77 -1.20
C ALA A 254 7.94 -8.20 -0.31
N ALA A 255 7.16 -7.23 -0.81
CA ALA A 255 6.02 -6.68 -0.10
C ALA A 255 4.89 -7.71 0.12
N VAL A 256 4.58 -8.52 -0.89
CA VAL A 256 3.61 -9.62 -0.74
C VAL A 256 4.15 -10.70 0.21
N THR A 257 5.47 -10.92 0.23
CA THR A 257 6.13 -11.80 1.19
C THR A 257 5.98 -11.29 2.61
N GLU A 258 6.04 -9.97 2.85
CA GLU A 258 5.73 -9.40 4.17
C GLU A 258 4.33 -9.77 4.63
N LEU A 259 3.30 -9.64 3.79
CA LEU A 259 1.95 -10.07 4.13
C LEU A 259 1.92 -11.54 4.57
N LEU A 260 2.58 -12.42 3.80
CA LEU A 260 2.67 -13.84 4.12
C LEU A 260 3.43 -14.08 5.44
N GLU A 261 4.53 -13.37 5.66
CA GLU A 261 5.32 -13.45 6.90
C GLU A 261 4.47 -13.10 8.12
N ARG A 262 3.66 -12.03 8.03
CA ARG A 262 2.79 -11.62 9.14
C ARG A 262 1.66 -12.60 9.43
N LEU A 263 1.13 -13.26 8.40
CA LEU A 263 0.06 -14.24 8.56
C LEU A 263 0.56 -15.60 9.04
N ILE A 264 1.71 -16.06 8.53
CA ILE A 264 2.24 -17.42 8.77
C ILE A 264 3.17 -17.43 9.98
N GLY A 265 3.90 -16.34 10.22
CA GLY A 265 4.83 -16.23 11.33
C GLY A 265 6.22 -16.82 11.09
N PHE A 266 6.66 -16.98 9.83
CA PHE A 266 8.08 -17.25 9.55
C PHE A 266 8.92 -15.97 9.76
N GLY A 267 10.25 -16.08 9.64
CA GLY A 267 11.15 -14.93 9.80
C GLY A 267 11.66 -14.71 11.23
N PRO A 268 12.50 -13.67 11.42
CA PRO A 268 13.13 -13.37 12.71
C PRO A 268 12.13 -12.79 13.73
N ASP A 269 12.41 -12.99 15.03
CA ASP A 269 11.65 -12.41 16.14
C ASP A 269 12.60 -11.59 17.04
N PRO A 270 12.43 -10.27 17.19
CA PRO A 270 11.35 -9.45 16.63
C PRO A 270 11.47 -9.26 15.10
N ARG A 271 10.32 -9.17 14.42
CA ARG A 271 10.28 -8.94 12.97
C ARG A 271 10.67 -7.49 12.64
N PRO A 272 11.44 -7.26 11.57
CA PRO A 272 11.78 -5.91 11.14
C PRO A 272 10.54 -5.15 10.68
N SER A 273 10.60 -3.82 10.65
CA SER A 273 9.55 -2.97 10.06
C SER A 273 10.00 -2.25 8.79
N GLU A 274 11.22 -2.53 8.32
CA GLU A 274 11.70 -2.10 7.00
C GLU A 274 12.72 -3.09 6.45
N ILE A 275 12.61 -3.37 5.15
CA ILE A 275 13.57 -4.14 4.36
C ILE A 275 14.08 -3.24 3.24
N LEU A 276 15.40 -3.27 3.03
CA LEU A 276 16.10 -2.58 1.95
C LEU A 276 16.77 -3.61 1.05
N LEU A 277 16.44 -3.56 -0.24
CA LEU A 277 17.02 -4.39 -1.30
C LEU A 277 18.00 -3.53 -2.10
N ARG A 278 19.30 -3.61 -1.84
CA ARG A 278 20.32 -2.82 -2.54
C ARG A 278 20.96 -3.68 -3.61
N TRP A 279 20.40 -3.67 -4.82
CA TRP A 279 20.87 -4.53 -5.91
C TRP A 279 22.24 -4.13 -6.42
N HIS A 280 22.55 -2.84 -6.41
CA HIS A 280 23.88 -2.35 -6.79
C HIS A 280 24.97 -2.94 -5.88
N ASP A 281 24.72 -2.94 -4.57
CA ASP A 281 25.62 -3.47 -3.55
C ASP A 281 25.49 -4.99 -3.35
N ARG A 282 24.48 -5.61 -3.98
CA ARG A 282 24.10 -7.02 -3.79
C ARG A 282 23.78 -7.37 -2.34
N GLU A 283 23.09 -6.48 -1.64
CA GLU A 283 22.80 -6.57 -0.21
C GLU A 283 21.28 -6.55 0.06
N ILE A 284 20.86 -7.33 1.06
CA ILE A 284 19.56 -7.16 1.72
C ILE A 284 19.84 -6.76 3.16
N SER A 285 19.26 -5.66 3.61
CA SER A 285 19.34 -5.22 5.01
C SER A 285 17.96 -4.98 5.58
N VAL A 286 17.84 -5.14 6.90
CA VAL A 286 16.57 -4.96 7.62
C VAL A 286 16.78 -3.99 8.77
N ASN A 287 15.73 -3.25 9.13
CA ASN A 287 15.76 -2.40 10.31
C ASN A 287 14.40 -2.31 11.01
N ALA A 288 14.43 -1.87 12.26
CA ALA A 288 13.26 -1.50 13.03
C ALA A 288 13.48 -0.11 13.63
N ALA A 289 12.45 0.72 13.63
CA ALA A 289 12.50 2.06 14.20
C ALA A 289 11.27 2.31 15.06
N ALA A 290 11.48 2.93 16.22
CA ALA A 290 10.40 3.36 17.11
C ALA A 290 9.86 4.73 16.69
N PRO A 291 8.56 5.02 16.94
CA PRO A 291 7.99 6.35 16.75
C PRO A 291 8.76 7.44 17.50
N ARG A 292 8.94 8.61 16.86
CA ARG A 292 9.50 9.79 17.54
C ARG A 292 8.60 10.18 18.73
N PRO A 293 9.16 10.61 19.87
CA PRO A 293 8.37 11.11 20.99
C PRO A 293 7.41 12.23 20.57
N GLY A 294 6.16 12.17 21.04
CA GLY A 294 5.13 13.18 20.74
C GLY A 294 4.55 13.15 19.32
N HIS A 295 5.06 12.31 18.41
CA HIS A 295 4.48 12.16 17.08
C HIS A 295 3.15 11.38 17.13
N TYR A 296 2.23 11.61 16.19
CA TYR A 296 0.91 10.94 16.21
C TYR A 296 1.00 9.41 16.14
N CYS A 297 2.05 8.86 15.52
CA CYS A 297 2.23 7.40 15.45
C CYS A 297 2.84 6.82 16.73
N ASN A 298 3.20 7.65 17.72
CA ASN A 298 3.65 7.20 19.02
C ASN A 298 2.44 6.77 19.87
N PRO A 299 2.44 5.57 20.50
CA PRO A 299 1.34 5.13 21.35
C PRO A 299 0.96 6.11 22.47
N SER A 300 1.92 6.87 23.00
CA SER A 300 1.67 7.87 24.05
C SER A 300 0.86 9.08 23.57
N SER A 301 0.69 9.27 22.25
CA SER A 301 -0.12 10.36 21.68
C SER A 301 -1.63 10.16 21.84
N GLY A 302 -2.08 8.93 22.14
CA GLY A 302 -3.50 8.57 22.15
C GLY A 302 -4.16 8.54 20.77
N LYS A 303 -3.40 8.60 19.66
CA LYS A 303 -3.94 8.59 18.29
C LYS A 303 -3.99 7.20 17.65
N VAL A 304 -3.32 6.22 18.22
CA VAL A 304 -3.38 4.82 17.76
C VAL A 304 -4.80 4.30 17.96
N GLY A 305 -5.46 3.84 16.89
CA GLY A 305 -6.83 3.35 16.96
C GLY A 305 -7.88 4.40 17.30
N PHE A 306 -7.56 5.69 17.11
CA PHE A 306 -8.50 6.80 17.37
C PHE A 306 -9.72 6.77 16.43
N GLY A 307 -9.66 5.99 15.35
CA GLY A 307 -10.76 5.74 14.43
C GLY A 307 -10.96 6.87 13.42
N SER A 308 -12.19 6.98 12.92
CA SER A 308 -12.58 8.00 11.94
C SER A 308 -12.78 9.37 12.61
N ALA A 309 -11.69 10.00 13.00
CA ALA A 309 -11.67 11.37 13.55
C ALA A 309 -12.35 12.38 12.61
N ASP A 310 -12.75 13.53 13.15
CA ASP A 310 -13.12 14.71 12.36
C ASP A 310 -12.20 15.88 12.73
N PRO A 311 -11.41 16.45 11.79
CA PRO A 311 -11.29 16.04 10.38
C PRO A 311 -10.72 14.62 10.23
N PHE A 312 -11.10 13.92 9.15
CA PHE A 312 -10.67 12.52 8.89
C PHE A 312 -9.15 12.39 8.99
N LEU A 313 -8.68 11.45 9.84
CA LEU A 313 -7.27 11.19 10.14
C LEU A 313 -6.51 12.39 10.74
N GLU A 314 -7.22 13.40 11.25
CA GLU A 314 -6.69 14.73 11.60
C GLU A 314 -5.82 15.34 10.49
N HIS A 315 -6.17 15.02 9.25
CA HIS A 315 -5.50 15.49 8.04
C HIS A 315 -6.24 16.70 7.48
N VAL A 316 -5.50 17.64 6.90
CA VAL A 316 -6.08 18.77 6.15
C VAL A 316 -6.34 18.26 4.74
N TRP A 317 -7.61 18.26 4.33
CA TRP A 317 -8.02 17.74 3.03
C TRP A 317 -8.26 18.92 2.06
N PRO A 318 -7.74 18.88 0.83
CA PRO A 318 -7.96 19.95 -0.15
C PRO A 318 -9.43 20.13 -0.55
N ASP A 319 -10.21 19.05 -0.47
CA ASP A 319 -11.62 18.99 -0.90
C ASP A 319 -12.63 19.21 0.26
N ALA A 320 -12.17 19.62 1.45
CA ALA A 320 -13.01 19.82 2.64
C ALA A 320 -13.77 21.15 2.64
#